data_AF-A0A3C1ZKW3-F1
#
_entry.id   AF-A0A3C1ZKW3-F1
#
_cell.length_a   1.000
_cell.length_b   1.000
_cell.length_c   1.000
_cell.angle_alpha   90.00
_cell.angle_beta   90.00
_cell.angle_gamma   90.00
#
_symmetry.space_group_name_H-M   'P 1'
#
loop_
_entity.id
_entity.type
_entity.pdbx_description
1 polymer ?
#
loop_
_entity_poly.entity_id
_entity_poly.type
_entity_poly.pdbx_seq_one_letter_code
_entity_poly.pdbx_strand_id
1 'polypeptide(L)'
;MNTLLNEHDSDITGEQHAFHEAYDTTLHYLETRQRITAQNIIDIEGELHHLTIYEGQDWGGRGVLKNAEIQGQIHAYLAFINQLKKEQGLQEEQ
;
A
#
# COMPACT_ATOMS: atom_id res chain seq x y z
N MET A 1 -26.39 11.22 35.68
CA MET A 1 -26.07 11.17 34.24
C MET A 1 -24.64 10.69 34.13
N ASN A 2 -24.42 9.41 33.83
CA ASN A 2 -23.09 8.90 33.51
C ASN A 2 -22.85 9.15 32.04
N THR A 3 -22.01 10.14 31.74
CA THR A 3 -21.40 10.28 30.43
C THR A 3 -20.43 9.12 30.27
N LEU A 4 -20.88 8.06 29.59
CA LEU A 4 -20.01 7.02 29.07
C LEU A 4 -19.11 7.71 28.04
N LEU A 5 -17.92 8.13 28.48
CA LEU A 5 -16.82 8.40 27.57
C LEU A 5 -16.58 7.09 26.85
N ASN A 6 -17.05 7.03 25.62
CA ASN A 6 -16.77 5.97 24.69
C ASN A 6 -15.25 5.98 24.51
N GLU A 7 -14.55 5.05 25.15
CA GLU A 7 -13.12 4.76 24.95
C GLU A 7 -12.96 4.18 23.54
N HIS A 8 -13.17 5.02 22.54
CA HIS A 8 -13.14 4.69 21.12
C HIS A 8 -12.05 5.55 20.49
N ASP A 9 -10.80 5.14 20.68
CA ASP A 9 -9.85 4.97 19.60
C ASP A 9 -8.62 4.29 20.19
N SER A 10 -8.46 3.01 19.91
CA SER A 10 -7.26 2.26 20.24
C SER A 10 -6.05 2.96 19.63
N ASP A 11 -5.04 3.22 20.46
CA ASP A 11 -3.76 3.82 20.12
C ASP A 11 -3.18 3.31 18.77
N ILE A 12 -3.46 4.02 17.68
CA ILE A 12 -2.78 3.79 16.41
C ILE A 12 -1.36 4.35 16.57
N THR A 13 -0.34 3.49 16.47
CA THR A 13 1.05 3.95 16.57
C THR A 13 1.41 4.83 15.37
N GLY A 14 2.44 5.67 15.49
CA GLY A 14 2.89 6.51 14.38
C GLY A 14 3.24 5.69 13.13
N GLU A 15 3.77 4.49 13.30
CA GLU A 15 4.04 3.53 12.22
C GLU A 15 2.76 3.04 11.56
N GLN A 16 1.73 2.71 12.33
CA GLN A 16 0.45 2.29 11.77
C GLN A 16 -0.22 3.42 10.99
N HIS A 17 -0.16 4.66 11.49
CA HIS A 17 -0.65 5.81 10.73
C HIS A 17 0.14 6.00 9.42
N ALA A 18 1.47 5.98 9.49
CA ALA A 18 2.34 6.13 8.32
C ALA A 18 2.12 5.02 7.28
N PHE A 19 1.87 3.78 7.73
CA PHE A 19 1.50 2.67 6.86
C PHE A 19 0.18 2.93 6.15
N HIS A 20 -0.90 3.24 6.90
CA HIS A 20 -2.23 3.42 6.32
C HIS A 20 -2.27 4.62 5.38
N GLU A 21 -1.67 5.74 5.76
CA GLU A 21 -1.60 6.94 4.91
C GLU A 21 -0.88 6.67 3.60
N ALA A 22 0.27 5.97 3.66
CA ALA A 22 1.03 5.60 2.47
C ALA A 22 0.26 4.60 1.60
N TYR A 23 -0.40 3.61 2.21
CA TYR A 23 -1.25 2.65 1.51
C TYR A 23 -2.39 3.34 0.75
N ASP A 24 -3.19 4.14 1.45
CA ASP A 24 -4.37 4.80 0.88
C ASP A 24 -3.98 5.78 -0.23
N THR A 25 -2.92 6.56 0.00
CA THR A 25 -2.42 7.53 -0.99
C THR A 25 -1.91 6.83 -2.24
N THR A 26 -1.12 5.76 -2.10
CA THR A 26 -0.58 5.02 -3.24
C THR A 26 -1.67 4.27 -4.00
N LEU A 27 -2.62 3.65 -3.30
CA LEU A 27 -3.73 2.96 -3.95
C LEU A 27 -4.58 3.96 -4.75
N HIS A 28 -4.93 5.10 -4.15
CA HIS A 28 -5.69 6.14 -4.84
C HIS A 28 -4.97 6.66 -6.09
N TYR A 29 -3.64 6.83 -6.02
CA TYR A 29 -2.82 7.21 -7.17
C TYR A 29 -2.88 6.17 -8.30
N LEU A 30 -2.72 4.88 -7.98
CA LEU A 30 -2.77 3.79 -8.96
C LEU A 30 -4.14 3.67 -9.62
N GLU A 31 -5.20 3.73 -8.82
CA GLU A 31 -6.59 3.70 -9.33
C GLU A 31 -6.88 4.90 -10.24
N THR A 32 -6.43 6.10 -9.85
CA THR A 32 -6.63 7.31 -10.65
C THR A 32 -5.88 7.19 -11.98
N ARG A 33 -4.64 6.71 -11.96
CA ARG A 33 -3.86 6.44 -13.17
C ARG A 33 -4.56 5.46 -14.09
N GLN A 34 -5.07 4.36 -13.55
CA GLN A 34 -5.80 3.34 -14.32
C GLN A 34 -7.05 3.88 -15.01
N ARG A 35 -7.79 4.77 -14.33
CA ARG A 35 -9.00 5.41 -14.89
C ARG A 35 -8.67 6.37 -16.04
N ILE A 36 -7.54 7.07 -15.96
CA ILE A 36 -7.12 8.03 -16.99
C ILE A 36 -6.55 7.29 -18.21
N THR A 37 -5.65 6.33 -17.96
CA THR A 37 -4.99 5.54 -18.99
C THR A 37 -4.81 4.12 -18.48
N ALA A 38 -5.30 3.15 -19.25
CA ALA A 38 -5.12 1.73 -18.94
C ALA A 38 -3.64 1.42 -18.75
N GLN A 39 -3.26 1.01 -17.55
CA GLN A 39 -1.90 0.63 -17.21
C GLN A 39 -1.65 -0.80 -17.68
N ASN A 40 -0.46 -1.05 -18.20
CA ASN A 40 0.02 -2.41 -18.44
C ASN A 40 0.45 -3.01 -17.10
N ILE A 41 -0.02 -4.22 -16.81
CA ILE A 41 0.31 -4.93 -15.58
C ILE A 41 1.82 -5.15 -15.40
N ILE A 42 2.54 -5.39 -16.50
CA ILE A 42 4.00 -5.59 -16.48
C ILE A 42 4.71 -4.32 -16.00
N ASP A 43 4.22 -3.15 -16.40
CA ASP A 43 4.81 -1.87 -16.00
C ASP A 43 4.60 -1.65 -14.49
N ILE A 44 3.41 -1.95 -13.97
CA ILE A 44 3.10 -1.85 -12.53
C ILE A 44 3.91 -2.85 -11.70
N GLU A 45 4.07 -4.09 -12.18
CA GLU A 45 4.94 -5.09 -11.53
C GLU A 45 6.42 -4.63 -11.53
N GLY A 46 6.87 -3.98 -12.60
CA GLY A 46 8.18 -3.34 -12.67
C GLY A 46 8.35 -2.22 -11.64
N GLU A 47 7.37 -1.33 -11.52
CA GLU A 47 7.35 -0.27 -10.49
C GLU A 47 7.47 -0.88 -9.07
N LEU A 48 6.71 -1.93 -8.77
CA LEU A 48 6.79 -2.64 -7.49
C LEU A 48 8.18 -3.27 -7.27
N HIS A 49 8.74 -3.91 -8.30
CA HIS A 49 10.08 -4.49 -8.22
C HIS A 49 11.13 -3.43 -7.85
N HIS A 50 11.08 -2.27 -8.50
CA HIS A 50 11.95 -1.14 -8.16
C HIS A 50 11.76 -0.66 -6.73
N LEU A 51 10.52 -0.55 -6.25
CA LEU A 51 10.21 -0.17 -4.88
C LEU A 51 10.85 -1.13 -3.87
N THR A 52 10.74 -2.44 -4.09
CA THR A 52 11.31 -3.46 -3.19
C THR A 52 12.83 -3.54 -3.22
N ILE A 53 13.48 -3.15 -4.32
CA ILE A 53 14.95 -3.20 -4.45
C ILE A 53 15.60 -1.87 -4.04
N TYR A 54 15.16 -0.75 -4.60
CA TYR A 54 15.80 0.55 -4.39
C TYR A 54 15.37 1.20 -3.07
N GLU A 55 14.11 1.05 -2.67
CA GLU A 55 13.67 1.51 -1.36
C GLU A 55 13.82 0.44 -0.27
N GLY A 56 13.93 -0.84 -0.65
CA GLY A 56 14.04 -1.96 0.29
C GLY A 56 15.46 -2.46 0.62
N GLN A 57 16.52 -2.04 -0.08
CA GLN A 57 17.88 -2.53 0.23
C GLN A 57 18.53 -1.92 1.50
N ASP A 58 17.94 -0.91 2.12
CA ASP A 58 18.49 -0.27 3.32
C ASP A 58 17.53 -0.31 4.51
N TRP A 59 17.07 -1.52 4.85
CA TRP A 59 16.27 -1.77 6.06
C TRP A 59 17.10 -1.59 7.35
N GLY A 60 18.44 -1.51 7.24
CA GLY A 60 19.34 -1.29 8.37
C GLY A 60 19.44 0.17 8.82
N GLY A 61 19.23 1.15 7.93
CA GLY A 61 19.37 2.58 8.21
C GLY A 61 18.07 3.38 8.34
N ARG A 62 16.91 2.80 7.95
CA ARG A 62 15.63 3.50 7.98
C ARG A 62 14.96 3.37 9.34
N GLY A 63 14.52 4.50 9.90
CA GLY A 63 13.67 4.50 11.09
C GLY A 63 12.35 3.74 10.84
N VAL A 64 11.78 3.20 11.90
CA VAL A 64 10.55 2.37 11.89
C VAL A 64 9.38 3.03 11.15
N LEU A 65 9.25 4.37 11.22
CA LEU A 65 8.25 5.13 10.48
C LEU A 65 8.44 5.03 8.96
N LYS A 66 9.66 5.28 8.47
CA LYS A 66 9.93 5.22 7.03
C LYS A 66 9.78 3.79 6.49
N ASN A 67 10.12 2.79 7.30
CA ASN A 67 9.84 1.41 6.94
C ASN A 67 8.32 1.18 6.80
N ALA A 68 7.52 1.66 7.75
CA ALA A 68 6.07 1.52 7.71
C ALA A 68 5.43 2.20 6.48
N GLU A 69 5.88 3.41 6.10
CA GLU A 69 5.47 4.06 4.86
C GLU A 69 5.72 3.18 3.62
N ILE A 70 6.95 2.66 3.48
CA ILE A 70 7.33 1.83 2.32
C ILE A 70 6.50 0.55 2.27
N GLN A 71 6.25 -0.07 3.43
CA GLN A 71 5.38 -1.25 3.50
C GLN A 71 3.95 -0.90 3.06
N GLY A 72 3.41 0.26 3.45
CA GLY A 72 2.11 0.74 2.98
C GLY A 72 2.05 0.85 1.46
N GLN A 73 3.07 1.45 0.86
CA GLN A 73 3.18 1.56 -0.60
C GLN A 73 3.25 0.19 -1.29
N ILE A 74 4.11 -0.71 -0.81
CA ILE A 74 4.25 -2.08 -1.34
C ILE A 74 2.91 -2.81 -1.30
N HIS A 75 2.21 -2.73 -0.17
CA HIS A 75 0.91 -3.37 0.00
C HIS A 75 -0.15 -2.81 -0.95
N ALA A 76 -0.14 -1.50 -1.21
CA ALA A 76 -1.04 -0.88 -2.18
C ALA A 76 -0.78 -1.38 -3.61
N TYR A 77 0.48 -1.49 -4.02
CA TYR A 77 0.86 -2.07 -5.30
C TYR A 77 0.39 -3.54 -5.43
N LEU A 78 0.61 -4.36 -4.40
CA LEU A 78 0.17 -5.77 -4.40
C LEU A 78 -1.36 -5.89 -4.50
N ALA A 79 -2.10 -5.11 -3.71
CA ALA A 79 -3.56 -5.11 -3.75
C ALA A 79 -4.09 -4.71 -5.13
N PHE A 80 -3.52 -3.66 -5.72
CA PHE A 80 -3.89 -3.16 -7.03
C PHE A 80 -3.56 -4.17 -8.16
N ILE A 81 -2.37 -4.76 -8.15
CA ILE A 81 -1.98 -5.81 -9.12
C ILE A 81 -2.93 -7.01 -9.03
N ASN A 82 -3.24 -7.48 -7.82
CA ASN A 82 -4.15 -8.61 -7.62
C ASN A 82 -5.55 -8.31 -8.18
N GLN A 83 -6.05 -7.09 -7.96
CA GLN A 83 -7.32 -6.65 -8.50
C GLN A 83 -7.29 -6.59 -10.04
N LEU A 84 -6.24 -6.04 -10.64
CA LEU A 84 -6.08 -6.04 -12.10
C LEU A 84 -6.00 -7.46 -12.69
N LYS A 85 -5.25 -8.38 -12.06
CA LYS A 85 -5.21 -9.79 -12.50
C LYS A 85 -6.58 -10.42 -12.45
N LYS A 86 -7.36 -10.14 -11.41
CA LYS A 86 -8.75 -10.62 -11.27
C LYS A 86 -9.65 -10.10 -12.38
N GLU A 87 -9.58 -8.80 -12.68
CA GLU A 87 -10.36 -8.18 -13.76
C GLU A 87 -9.99 -8.72 -15.14
N GLN A 88 -8.73 -9.12 -15.34
CA GLN A 88 -8.24 -9.70 -16.58
C GLN A 88 -8.43 -11.23 -16.68
N GLY A 89 -8.97 -11.88 -15.64
CA GLY A 89 -9.15 -13.34 -15.59
C GLY A 89 -7.84 -14.12 -15.47
N LEU A 90 -6.77 -13.49 -14.96
CA LEU A 90 -5.43 -14.06 -14.81
C LEU A 90 -5.17 -14.66 -13.41
N GLN A 91 -6.21 -14.95 -12.63
CA GLN A 91 -6.03 -15.59 -11.33
C GLN A 91 -5.66 -17.06 -11.53
N GLU A 92 -4.48 -17.45 -11.07
CA GLU A 92 -4.16 -18.84 -10.80
C GLU A 92 -4.99 -19.26 -9.57
N GLU A 93 -5.91 -20.21 -9.75
CA GLU A 93 -6.60 -20.87 -8.64
C GLU A 93 -5.52 -21.47 -7.72
N GLN A 94 -5.42 -20.96 -6.50
CA GLN A 94 -4.63 -21.58 -5.43
C GLN A 94 -5.42 -22.67 -4.71
#